data_AF-A0A839PTL6-F1
#
_entry.id   AF-A0A839PTL6-F1
#
_cell.length_a   1.000
_cell.length_b   1.000
_cell.length_c   1.000
_cell.angle_alpha   90.00
_cell.angle_beta   90.00
_cell.angle_gamma   90.00
#
_symmetry.space_group_name_H-M   'P 1'
#
loop_
_entity.id
_entity.type
_entity.pdbx_description
1 polymer ?
#
loop_
_entity_poly.entity_id
_entity_poly.type
_entity_poly.pdbx_seq_one_letter_code
_entity_poly.pdbx_strand_id
1 'polypeptide(L)'
;MSSDYPSAEVDGFKLGMFVSYDDCGDAWVRAPDGSVGTLIWETGDPAYFKVSIKPNEARWGTYAVQLPMPLTTDDEAAAYLAALLPELRRRWLAWLASGSNEP
;
A
#
# COMPACT_ATOMS: atom_id res chain seq x y z
N MET A 1 -10.66 18.47 10.19
CA MET A 1 -9.23 18.61 9.85
C MET A 1 -9.03 17.74 8.64
N SER A 2 -8.99 18.33 7.45
CA SER A 2 -8.63 17.58 6.23
C SER A 2 -7.17 17.23 6.39
N SER A 3 -6.81 15.95 6.32
CA SER A 3 -5.40 15.58 6.24
C SER A 3 -4.98 15.94 4.82
N ASP A 4 -4.10 16.92 4.63
CA ASP A 4 -3.66 17.43 3.30
C ASP A 4 -2.75 16.44 2.54
N TYR A 5 -2.90 15.14 2.78
CA TYR A 5 -2.13 14.11 2.08
C TYR A 5 -2.97 13.44 0.99
N PRO A 6 -2.34 13.06 -0.13
CA PRO A 6 -3.00 12.31 -1.19
C PRO A 6 -3.68 11.05 -0.69
N SER A 7 -4.86 10.77 -1.23
CA SER A 7 -5.60 9.56 -0.96
C SER A 7 -6.35 9.10 -2.21
N ALA A 8 -6.56 7.80 -2.31
CA ALA A 8 -7.30 7.25 -3.44
C ALA A 8 -7.98 5.92 -3.08
N GLU A 9 -8.99 5.56 -3.86
CA GLU A 9 -9.62 4.24 -3.81
C GLU A 9 -9.65 3.64 -5.21
N VAL A 10 -9.13 2.42 -5.34
CA VAL A 10 -9.10 1.66 -6.60
C VAL A 10 -9.44 0.19 -6.29
N ASP A 11 -10.41 -0.38 -7.01
CA ASP A 11 -10.88 -1.76 -6.84
C ASP A 11 -11.20 -2.17 -5.38
N GLY A 12 -11.73 -1.23 -4.59
CA GLY A 12 -12.07 -1.45 -3.18
C GLY A 12 -10.87 -1.43 -2.22
N PHE A 13 -9.65 -1.21 -2.72
CA PHE A 13 -8.49 -0.88 -1.91
C PHE A 13 -8.41 0.63 -1.73
N LYS A 14 -8.09 1.09 -0.52
CA LYS A 14 -7.93 2.50 -0.21
C LYS A 14 -6.49 2.77 0.22
N LEU A 15 -5.87 3.77 -0.39
CA LEU A 15 -4.55 4.29 -0.04
C LEU A 15 -4.72 5.63 0.69
N GLY A 16 -3.93 5.82 1.74
CA GLY A 16 -3.73 7.13 2.34
C GLY A 16 -2.40 7.20 3.07
N MET A 17 -1.94 8.41 3.36
CA MET A 17 -0.60 8.63 3.91
C MET A 17 -0.64 8.86 5.42
N PHE A 18 0.38 8.36 6.12
CA PHE A 18 0.75 8.86 7.45
C PHE A 18 1.59 10.13 7.33
N VAL A 19 2.52 10.12 6.37
CA VAL A 19 3.39 11.24 6.02
C VAL A 19 3.74 11.16 4.53
N SER A 20 3.82 12.32 3.88
CA SER A 20 4.16 12.44 2.46
C SER A 20 5.13 13.59 2.26
N TYR A 21 6.24 13.33 1.60
CA TYR A 21 7.14 14.32 1.02
C TYR A 21 7.03 14.25 -0.51
N ASP A 22 7.82 15.04 -1.23
CA ASP A 22 7.78 15.10 -2.69
C ASP A 22 8.15 13.76 -3.35
N ASP A 23 9.07 13.01 -2.74
CA ASP A 23 9.66 11.80 -3.33
C ASP A 23 9.58 10.55 -2.46
N CYS A 24 9.09 10.64 -1.22
CA CYS A 24 9.00 9.51 -0.30
C CYS A 24 7.99 9.71 0.84
N GLY A 25 7.66 8.64 1.56
CA GLY A 25 6.86 8.70 2.78
C GLY A 25 6.36 7.35 3.28
N ASP A 26 5.42 7.39 4.22
CA ASP A 26 4.76 6.21 4.78
C ASP A 26 3.26 6.26 4.53
N ALA A 27 2.70 5.14 4.07
CA ALA A 27 1.30 5.01 3.72
C ALA A 27 0.65 3.78 4.37
N TRP A 28 -0.67 3.83 4.48
CA TRP A 28 -1.51 2.68 4.76
C TRP A 28 -2.30 2.29 3.52
N VAL A 29 -2.51 0.99 3.34
CA VAL A 29 -3.42 0.43 2.33
C VAL A 29 -4.45 -0.42 3.06
N ARG A 30 -5.71 -0.01 2.96
CA ARG A 30 -6.84 -0.79 3.46
C ARG A 30 -7.40 -1.65 2.33
N ALA A 31 -7.45 -2.95 2.56
CA ALA A 31 -8.06 -3.93 1.64
C ALA A 31 -9.59 -3.93 1.75
N PRO A 32 -10.32 -4.58 0.83
CA PRO A 32 -11.78 -4.60 0.81
C PRO A 32 -12.44 -5.17 2.08
N ASP A 33 -11.76 -6.06 2.80
CA ASP A 33 -12.22 -6.62 4.08
C ASP A 33 -11.97 -5.69 5.28
N GLY A 34 -11.36 -4.52 5.06
CA GLY A 34 -11.00 -3.56 6.09
C GLY A 34 -9.63 -3.81 6.74
N SER A 35 -8.97 -4.93 6.44
CA SER A 35 -7.61 -5.22 6.92
C SER A 35 -6.60 -4.24 6.32
N VAL A 36 -5.53 -3.96 7.06
CA VAL A 36 -4.56 -2.93 6.72
C VAL A 36 -3.17 -3.51 6.51
N GLY A 37 -2.52 -3.08 5.44
CA GLY A 37 -1.08 -3.20 5.20
C GLY A 37 -0.47 -1.81 5.15
N THR A 38 0.85 -1.71 5.22
CA THR A 38 1.53 -0.41 5.14
C THR A 38 2.61 -0.41 4.06
N LEU A 39 2.90 0.79 3.53
CA LEU A 39 3.93 1.02 2.55
C LEU A 39 4.95 2.00 3.11
N ILE A 40 6.22 1.75 2.83
CA ILE A 40 7.29 2.74 2.80
C ILE A 40 7.48 3.01 1.31
N TRP A 41 7.05 4.17 0.84
CA TRP A 41 7.04 4.47 -0.59
C TRP A 41 8.13 5.47 -0.94
N GLU A 42 8.71 5.30 -2.12
CA GLU A 42 9.60 6.28 -2.74
C GLU A 42 9.35 6.37 -4.26
N THR A 43 9.73 7.49 -4.86
CA THR A 43 9.75 7.65 -6.31
C THR A 43 11.15 7.32 -6.85
N GLY A 44 11.22 6.62 -7.97
CA GLY A 44 12.52 6.31 -8.59
C GLY A 44 12.49 5.14 -9.55
N ASP A 45 13.67 4.85 -10.10
CA ASP A 45 13.92 3.73 -11.01
C ASP A 45 15.22 3.02 -10.58
N PRO A 46 15.30 1.67 -10.58
CA PRO A 46 14.29 0.72 -11.04
C PRO A 46 13.10 0.57 -10.08
N ALA A 47 11.90 0.35 -10.63
CA ALA A 47 10.73 -0.02 -9.83
C ALA A 47 10.98 -1.29 -9.00
N TYR A 48 10.49 -1.33 -7.75
CA TYR A 48 10.58 -2.53 -6.92
C TYR A 48 9.42 -2.66 -5.92
N PHE A 49 9.23 -3.89 -5.43
CA PHE A 49 8.31 -4.21 -4.35
C PHE A 49 8.96 -5.24 -3.42
N LYS A 50 9.20 -4.89 -2.16
CA LYS A 50 9.92 -5.73 -1.19
C LYS A 50 9.17 -5.82 0.12
N VAL A 51 9.25 -6.97 0.77
CA VAL A 51 8.75 -7.12 2.15
C VAL A 51 9.72 -6.41 3.09
N SER A 52 9.22 -5.41 3.83
CA SER A 52 9.96 -4.73 4.90
C SER A 52 9.65 -5.40 6.25
N ILE A 53 8.37 -5.56 6.57
CA ILE A 53 7.90 -6.31 7.76
C ILE A 53 6.96 -7.41 7.30
N LYS A 54 7.22 -8.64 7.76
CA LYS A 54 6.41 -9.81 7.42
C LYS A 54 4.96 -9.63 7.92
N PRO A 55 3.96 -10.23 7.23
CA PRO A 55 2.60 -10.32 7.73
C PRO A 55 2.52 -10.99 9.10
N ASN A 56 1.51 -10.63 9.90
CA ASN A 56 1.17 -11.25 11.18
C ASN A 56 -0.36 -11.26 11.35
N GLU A 57 -0.88 -11.74 12.48
CA GLU A 57 -2.33 -11.85 12.73
C GLU A 57 -3.12 -10.54 12.57
N ALA A 58 -2.48 -9.38 12.80
CA ALA A 58 -3.15 -8.07 12.78
C ALA A 58 -3.05 -7.34 11.43
N ARG A 59 -2.04 -7.64 10.61
CA ARG A 59 -1.79 -6.93 9.34
C ARG A 59 -1.14 -7.83 8.30
N TRP A 60 -1.51 -7.60 7.04
CA TRP A 60 -0.97 -8.34 5.92
C TRP A 60 0.41 -7.88 5.46
N GLY A 61 1.17 -7.14 6.29
CA GLY A 61 2.59 -6.82 6.11
C GLY A 61 2.89 -5.33 5.88
N THR A 62 4.18 -5.01 5.86
CA THR A 62 4.72 -3.70 5.47
C THR A 62 5.66 -3.88 4.29
N TYR A 63 5.52 -3.04 3.28
CA TYR A 63 6.23 -3.18 2.01
C TYR A 63 7.03 -1.93 1.69
N ALA A 64 8.30 -2.10 1.30
CA ALA A 64 9.05 -1.04 0.67
C ALA A 64 8.75 -1.09 -0.84
N VAL A 65 8.35 0.04 -1.40
CA VAL A 65 7.92 0.15 -2.81
C VAL A 65 8.56 1.36 -3.46
N GLN A 66 9.00 1.18 -4.71
CA GLN A 66 9.47 2.27 -5.55
C GLN A 66 8.80 2.17 -6.92
N LEU A 67 8.29 3.29 -7.42
CA LEU A 67 7.78 3.45 -8.78
C LEU A 67 8.27 4.78 -9.37
N PRO A 68 8.47 4.89 -10.69
CA PRO A 68 8.85 6.14 -11.34
C PRO A 68 7.62 7.06 -11.54
N MET A 69 6.75 7.15 -10.54
CA MET A 69 5.52 7.92 -10.56
C MET A 69 5.47 8.85 -9.35
N PRO A 70 4.99 10.10 -9.53
CA PRO A 70 4.75 11.00 -8.40
C PRO A 70 3.60 10.48 -7.52
N LEU A 71 3.52 11.00 -6.30
CA LEU A 71 2.49 10.68 -5.32
C LEU A 71 2.11 11.90 -4.48
N THR A 72 1.78 13.00 -5.16
CA THR A 72 1.54 14.32 -4.55
C THR A 72 0.09 14.81 -4.68
N THR A 73 -0.73 14.13 -5.49
CA THR A 73 -2.16 14.42 -5.68
C THR A 73 -3.00 13.14 -5.60
N ASP A 74 -4.32 13.29 -5.42
CA ASP A 74 -5.25 12.15 -5.36
C ASP A 74 -5.28 11.35 -6.66
N ASP A 75 -5.19 12.01 -7.82
CA ASP A 75 -5.14 11.34 -9.13
C ASP A 75 -3.84 10.53 -9.29
N GLU A 76 -2.72 11.08 -8.82
CA GLU A 76 -1.44 10.36 -8.76
C GLU A 76 -1.52 9.19 -7.78
N ALA A 77 -2.17 9.36 -6.63
CA ALA A 77 -2.41 8.28 -5.68
C ALA A 77 -3.27 7.16 -6.26
N ALA A 78 -4.25 7.48 -7.11
CA ALA A 78 -5.04 6.49 -7.81
C ALA A 78 -4.18 5.70 -8.82
N ALA A 79 -3.36 6.40 -9.62
CA ALA A 79 -2.46 5.76 -10.57
C ALA A 79 -1.39 4.88 -9.88
N TYR A 80 -0.82 5.40 -8.79
CA TYR A 80 0.18 4.70 -7.97
C TYR A 80 -0.42 3.44 -7.33
N LEU A 81 -1.60 3.56 -6.71
CA LEU A 81 -2.31 2.42 -6.14
C LEU A 81 -2.61 1.39 -7.23
N ALA A 82 -3.17 1.80 -8.37
CA ALA A 82 -3.51 0.91 -9.48
C ALA A 82 -2.30 0.11 -9.98
N ALA A 83 -1.12 0.71 -10.05
CA ALA A 83 0.11 0.03 -10.44
C ALA A 83 0.58 -1.00 -9.40
N LEU A 84 0.36 -0.73 -8.11
CA LEU A 84 0.70 -1.67 -7.03
C LEU A 84 -0.33 -2.77 -6.81
N LEU A 85 -1.59 -2.57 -7.23
CA LEU A 85 -2.70 -3.47 -6.94
C LEU A 85 -2.45 -4.95 -7.28
N PRO A 86 -1.84 -5.32 -8.42
CA PRO A 86 -1.59 -6.74 -8.72
C PRO A 86 -0.79 -7.44 -7.62
N GLU A 87 0.24 -6.78 -7.09
CA GLU A 87 1.10 -7.35 -6.05
C GLU A 87 0.45 -7.21 -4.66
N LEU A 88 -0.15 -6.06 -4.34
CA LEU A 88 -0.86 -5.86 -3.06
C LEU A 88 -1.98 -6.89 -2.88
N ARG A 89 -2.79 -7.11 -3.91
CA ARG A 89 -3.87 -8.11 -3.90
C ARG A 89 -3.31 -9.52 -3.68
N ARG A 90 -2.21 -9.88 -4.35
CA ARG A 90 -1.56 -11.17 -4.15
C ARG A 90 -1.08 -11.38 -2.72
N ARG A 91 -0.50 -10.35 -2.11
CA ARG A 91 0.00 -10.39 -0.73
C ARG A 91 -1.13 -10.50 0.29
N TRP A 92 -2.18 -9.70 0.13
CA TRP A 92 -3.37 -9.76 0.98
C TRP A 92 -4.05 -11.13 0.92
N LEU A 93 -4.27 -11.68 -0.28
CA LEU A 93 -4.87 -13.02 -0.43
C LEU A 93 -4.00 -14.12 0.19
N ALA A 94 -2.69 -14.05 0.04
CA ALA A 94 -1.77 -15.00 0.67
C ALA A 94 -1.83 -14.92 2.21
N TRP A 95 -1.97 -13.72 2.76
CA TRP A 95 -2.14 -13.52 4.20
C TRP A 95 -3.48 -14.09 4.70
N LEU A 96 -4.59 -13.84 4.01
CA LEU A 96 -5.91 -14.42 4.33
C LEU A 96 -5.87 -15.96 4.34
N ALA A 97 -5.16 -16.56 3.38
CA ALA A 97 -4.96 -18.00 3.32
C ALA A 97 -4.12 -18.53 4.49
N SER A 98 -3.19 -17.73 5.02
CA SER A 98 -2.37 -18.12 6.19
C SER A 98 -3.11 -18.04 7.52
N GLY A 99 -4.10 -17.13 7.64
CA GLY A 99 -4.95 -17.01 8.82
C GLY A 99 -6.09 -18.04 8.89
N SER A 100 -6.43 -18.68 7.76
CA SER A 100 -7.44 -19.75 7.70
C SER A 100 -6.91 -21.13 8.13
N ASN A 101 -5.74 -21.20 8.75
CA ASN A 101 -5.10 -22.45 9.18
C ASN A 101 -4.88 -22.48 10.70
N GLU A 102 -5.98 -22.38 11.46
CA GLU A 102 -6.03 -22.99 12.79
C GLU A 102 -6.60 -24.41 12.65
N PRO A 103 -5.92 -25.46 13.18
CA PRO A 103 -6.54 -26.78 13.36
C PRO A 103 -7.64 -26.78 14.43
#